data_AF-A0A7C3GDL8-F1
#
_entry.id   AF-A0A7C3GDL8-F1
#
_cell.length_a   1.000
_cell.length_b   1.000
_cell.length_c   1.000
_cell.angle_alpha   90.00
_cell.angle_beta   90.00
_cell.angle_gamma   90.00
#
_symmetry.space_group_name_H-M   'P 1'
#
loop_
_entity.id
_entity.type
_entity.pdbx_description
1 polymer ?
#
loop_
_entity_poly.entity_id
_entity_poly.type
_entity_poly.pdbx_seq_one_letter_code
_entity_poly.pdbx_strand_id
1 'polypeptide(L)'
;MFTRREWMLASATAAAAAARAQNSAKKNVVIASGNGARACTKAMEMLQAGADTLDAVIAGVNIIEEDPRDTSVGYGGLPNEDGVVELDACVMHGPTRRAGAVGAL
;
A
#
# COMPACT_ATOMS: atom_id res chain seq x y z
N MET A 1 14.21 32.91 39.15
CA MET A 1 13.59 34.02 38.41
C MET A 1 13.81 33.73 36.93
N PHE A 2 12.78 33.26 36.22
CA PHE A 2 12.92 32.85 34.81
C PHE A 2 13.20 34.06 33.91
N THR A 3 14.17 33.94 33.02
CA THR A 3 14.54 35.00 32.07
C THR A 3 13.68 34.93 30.81
N ARG A 4 13.50 36.08 30.13
CA ARG A 4 12.73 36.16 28.87
C ARG A 4 13.29 35.24 27.77
N ARG A 5 14.61 34.99 27.76
CA ARG A 5 15.28 34.09 26.81
C ARG A 5 14.93 32.63 27.07
N GLU A 6 14.91 32.19 28.33
CA GLU A 6 14.49 30.83 28.70
C GLU A 6 13.03 30.58 28.34
N TRP A 7 12.16 31.57 28.54
CA TRP A 7 10.75 31.47 28.15
C TRP A 7 10.58 31.36 26.62
N MET A 8 11.29 32.16 25.82
CA MET A 8 11.24 32.07 24.35
C MET A 8 11.79 30.74 23.82
N LEU A 9 12.90 30.24 24.37
CA LEU A 9 13.48 28.97 23.97
C LEU A 9 12.54 27.80 24.31
N ALA A 10 11.98 27.78 25.51
CA ALA A 10 11.00 26.77 25.92
C ALA A 10 9.74 26.79 25.02
N SER A 11 9.27 27.99 24.67
CA SER A 11 8.11 28.17 23.77
C SER A 11 8.41 27.66 22.36
N ALA A 12 9.61 27.95 21.83
CA ALA A 12 10.04 27.50 20.51
C ALA A 12 10.21 25.97 20.47
N THR A 13 10.77 25.36 21.52
CA THR A 13 10.90 23.89 21.60
C THR A 13 9.54 23.21 21.74
N ALA A 14 8.61 23.80 22.51
CA ALA A 14 7.25 23.28 22.66
C ALA A 14 6.47 23.38 21.34
N ALA A 15 6.62 24.49 20.60
CA ALA A 15 6.01 24.67 19.29
C ALA A 15 6.58 23.69 18.24
N ALA A 16 7.89 23.44 18.25
CA ALA A 16 8.52 22.46 17.36
C ALA A 16 8.10 21.01 17.68
N ALA A 17 7.98 20.66 18.96
CA ALA A 17 7.47 19.36 19.40
C ALA A 17 5.98 19.19 19.03
N ALA A 18 5.17 20.23 19.21
CA ALA A 18 3.77 20.25 18.81
C ALA A 18 3.59 20.16 17.28
N ALA A 19 4.41 20.85 16.49
CA ALA A 19 4.40 20.73 15.03
C ALA A 19 4.78 19.31 14.57
N ARG A 20 5.73 18.66 15.27
CA ARG A 20 6.10 17.27 15.02
C ARG A 20 5.02 16.27 15.42
N ALA A 21 4.23 16.58 16.46
CA ALA A 21 3.08 15.78 16.89
C ALA A 21 1.81 16.01 16.05
N GLN A 22 1.63 17.21 15.48
CA GLN A 22 0.54 17.56 14.56
C GLN A 22 0.70 16.85 13.21
N ASN A 23 1.92 16.44 12.85
CA ASN A 23 2.17 15.51 11.76
C ASN A 23 1.88 14.08 12.23
N SER A 24 0.62 13.82 12.61
CA SER A 24 0.12 12.46 12.81
C SER A 24 0.44 11.69 11.54
N ALA A 25 1.36 10.73 11.62
CA ALA A 25 1.73 9.90 10.50
C ALA A 25 0.42 9.32 9.93
N LYS A 26 0.12 9.65 8.66
CA LYS A 26 -1.03 9.11 7.96
C LYS A 26 -1.02 7.60 8.17
N LYS A 27 -2.08 7.06 8.79
CA LYS A 27 -2.16 5.62 9.03
C LYS A 27 -2.13 4.91 7.69
N ASN A 28 -1.35 3.83 7.61
CA ASN A 28 -1.38 2.93 6.47
C ASN A 28 -2.78 2.32 6.37
N VAL A 29 -3.33 2.26 5.16
CA VAL A 29 -4.63 1.66 4.86
C VAL A 29 -4.44 0.77 3.65
N VAL A 30 -4.90 -0.48 3.76
CA VAL A 30 -4.92 -1.45 2.66
C VAL A 30 -6.33 -2.02 2.58
N ILE A 31 -6.88 -2.07 1.37
CA ILE A 31 -8.27 -2.48 1.11
C ILE A 31 -8.25 -3.43 -0.08
N ALA A 32 -9.03 -4.51 0.00
CA ALA A 32 -9.23 -5.47 -1.08
C ALA A 32 -10.65 -6.06 -1.03
N SER A 33 -11.02 -6.81 -2.06
CA SER A 33 -12.22 -7.65 -2.11
C SER A 33 -12.16 -8.81 -1.10
N GLY A 34 -13.26 -9.57 -0.98
CA GLY A 34 -13.41 -10.62 0.03
C GLY A 34 -12.32 -11.69 0.07
N ASN A 35 -11.70 -12.03 -1.07
CA ASN A 35 -10.59 -12.99 -1.14
C ASN A 35 -9.21 -12.37 -0.85
N GLY A 36 -9.11 -11.04 -0.72
CA GLY A 36 -7.86 -10.32 -0.60
C GLY A 36 -7.28 -10.21 0.82
N ALA A 37 -7.80 -10.95 1.81
CA ALA A 37 -7.31 -10.84 3.20
C ALA A 37 -5.80 -11.11 3.32
N ARG A 38 -5.30 -12.17 2.64
CA ARG A 38 -3.86 -12.51 2.60
C ARG A 38 -3.04 -11.41 1.90
N ALA A 39 -3.57 -10.84 0.82
CA ALA A 39 -2.94 -9.74 0.10
C ALA A 39 -2.82 -8.49 0.99
N CYS A 40 -3.89 -8.12 1.70
CA CYS A 40 -3.91 -7.00 2.65
C CYS A 40 -2.91 -7.18 3.77
N THR A 41 -2.84 -8.38 4.37
CA THR A 41 -1.86 -8.69 5.43
C THR A 41 -0.44 -8.47 4.94
N LYS A 42 -0.09 -9.06 3.79
CA LYS A 42 1.26 -8.93 3.22
C LYS A 42 1.64 -7.49 2.90
N ALA A 43 0.74 -6.76 2.24
CA ALA A 43 0.96 -5.36 1.90
C ALA A 43 1.11 -4.50 3.17
N MET A 44 0.28 -4.70 4.19
CA MET A 44 0.36 -3.96 5.44
C MET A 44 1.70 -4.19 6.17
N GLU A 45 2.17 -5.43 6.23
CA GLU A 45 3.48 -5.77 6.81
C GLU A 45 4.61 -4.99 6.12
N MET A 46 4.60 -4.95 4.78
CA MET A 46 5.60 -4.22 4.00
C MET A 46 5.52 -2.71 4.21
N LEU A 47 4.31 -2.14 4.24
CA LEU A 47 4.12 -0.72 4.51
C LEU A 47 4.59 -0.34 5.93
N GLN A 48 4.37 -1.21 6.92
CA GLN A 48 4.87 -1.00 8.28
C GLN A 48 6.40 -1.07 8.36
N ALA A 49 7.03 -1.86 7.49
CA ALA A 49 8.49 -1.91 7.33
C ALA A 49 9.06 -0.73 6.52
N GLY A 50 8.23 0.18 6.01
CA GLY A 50 8.65 1.34 5.24
C GLY A 50 8.95 1.05 3.77
N ALA A 51 8.45 -0.05 3.22
CA ALA A 51 8.53 -0.34 1.79
C ALA A 51 7.70 0.65 0.95
N ASP A 52 8.02 0.74 -0.34
CA ASP A 52 7.24 1.53 -1.29
C ASP A 52 5.81 0.99 -1.44
N THR A 53 4.85 1.89 -1.63
CA THR A 53 3.44 1.54 -1.78
C THR A 53 3.14 0.63 -2.96
N LEU A 54 3.88 0.80 -4.07
CA LEU A 54 3.72 -0.01 -5.28
C LEU A 54 4.19 -1.45 -5.02
N ASP A 55 5.38 -1.61 -4.44
CA ASP A 55 5.96 -2.92 -4.16
C ASP A 55 5.09 -3.70 -3.15
N ALA A 56 4.55 -3.00 -2.14
CA ALA A 56 3.68 -3.60 -1.14
C ALA A 56 2.39 -4.19 -1.74
N VAL A 57 1.70 -3.44 -2.63
CA VAL A 57 0.46 -3.95 -3.25
C VAL A 57 0.73 -5.07 -4.24
N ILE A 58 1.81 -4.99 -5.03
CA ILE A 58 2.21 -6.06 -5.96
C ILE A 58 2.48 -7.35 -5.19
N ALA A 59 3.30 -7.30 -4.14
CA ALA A 59 3.61 -8.47 -3.33
C ALA A 59 2.36 -9.10 -2.67
N GLY A 60 1.35 -8.28 -2.33
CA GLY A 60 0.07 -8.77 -1.83
C GLY A 60 -0.75 -9.46 -2.91
N VAL A 61 -0.91 -8.85 -4.09
CA VAL A 61 -1.70 -9.39 -5.21
C VAL A 61 -1.12 -10.71 -5.74
N ASN A 62 0.20 -10.81 -5.85
CA ASN A 62 0.88 -12.03 -6.31
C ASN A 62 0.48 -13.27 -5.50
N ILE A 63 0.16 -13.13 -4.21
CA ILE A 63 -0.28 -14.26 -3.37
C ILE A 63 -1.56 -14.90 -3.92
N ILE A 64 -2.47 -14.09 -4.47
CA ILE A 64 -3.73 -14.57 -5.04
C ILE A 64 -3.48 -15.09 -6.45
N GLU A 65 -2.71 -14.36 -7.26
CA GLU A 65 -2.40 -14.77 -8.64
C GLU A 65 -1.59 -16.07 -8.71
N GLU A 66 -0.78 -16.38 -7.71
CA GLU A 66 -0.01 -17.62 -7.64
C GLU A 66 -0.78 -18.80 -7.01
N ASP A 67 -1.99 -18.58 -6.45
CA ASP A 67 -2.76 -19.66 -5.82
C ASP A 67 -3.55 -20.46 -6.87
N PRO A 68 -3.20 -21.73 -7.16
CA PRO A 68 -3.92 -22.56 -8.13
C PRO A 68 -5.38 -22.83 -7.77
N ARG A 69 -5.79 -22.53 -6.53
CA ARG A 69 -7.16 -22.74 -6.05
C ARG A 69 -8.02 -21.50 -6.20
N ASP A 70 -7.42 -20.33 -6.47
CA ASP A 70 -8.18 -19.13 -6.80
C ASP A 70 -8.49 -19.13 -8.29
N THR A 71 -9.77 -19.13 -8.62
CA THR A 71 -10.21 -19.18 -10.02
C THR A 71 -10.57 -17.81 -10.60
N SER A 72 -10.28 -16.73 -9.87
CA SER A 72 -10.66 -15.37 -10.28
C SER A 72 -9.57 -14.67 -11.09
N VAL A 73 -8.29 -14.94 -10.80
CA VAL A 73 -7.13 -14.29 -11.42
C VAL A 73 -5.92 -15.21 -11.44
N GLY A 74 -4.90 -14.86 -12.22
CA GLY A 74 -3.60 -15.54 -12.24
C GLY A 74 -3.65 -17.01 -12.64
N TYR A 75 -2.85 -17.85 -11.98
CA TYR A 75 -2.57 -19.23 -12.36
C TYR A 75 -3.81 -20.12 -12.41
N GLY A 76 -4.80 -19.89 -11.55
CA GLY A 76 -6.07 -20.63 -11.55
C GLY A 76 -7.19 -19.97 -12.37
N GLY A 77 -6.92 -18.85 -13.04
CA GLY A 77 -7.92 -18.06 -13.77
C GLY A 77 -8.74 -18.88 -14.76
N LEU A 78 -10.04 -18.58 -14.83
CA LEU A 78 -10.94 -19.25 -15.76
C LEU A 78 -10.64 -18.87 -17.22
N PRO A 79 -10.73 -19.82 -18.17
CA PRO A 79 -10.49 -19.55 -19.57
C PRO A 79 -11.67 -18.84 -20.25
N ASN A 80 -11.41 -18.27 -21.42
CA ASN A 80 -12.40 -17.77 -22.37
C ASN A 80 -13.17 -18.92 -23.07
N GLU A 81 -14.07 -18.61 -24.02
CA GLU A 81 -14.87 -19.61 -24.72
C GLU A 81 -14.06 -20.64 -25.53
N ASP A 82 -12.84 -20.29 -25.93
CA ASP A 82 -11.94 -21.15 -26.69
C ASP A 82 -11.07 -22.04 -25.77
N GLY A 83 -11.27 -21.94 -24.45
CA GLY A 83 -10.49 -22.69 -23.46
C GLY A 83 -9.09 -22.12 -23.23
N VAL A 84 -8.83 -20.89 -23.67
CA VAL A 84 -7.55 -20.19 -23.47
C VAL A 84 -7.67 -19.26 -22.26
N VAL A 85 -6.67 -19.29 -21.38
CA VAL A 85 -6.60 -18.32 -20.27
C VAL A 85 -6.08 -17.01 -20.81
N GLU A 86 -6.89 -15.96 -20.66
CA GLU A 86 -6.59 -14.59 -21.05
C GLU A 86 -6.92 -13.67 -19.88
N LEU A 87 -5.93 -12.97 -19.34
CA LEU A 87 -6.09 -12.18 -18.12
C LEU A 87 -5.67 -10.71 -18.31
N ASP A 88 -6.28 -9.87 -17.49
CA ASP A 88 -6.02 -8.43 -17.42
C ASP A 88 -5.42 -8.07 -16.06
N ALA A 89 -4.49 -7.10 -16.06
CA ALA A 89 -3.95 -6.53 -14.82
C ALA A 89 -3.59 -5.06 -15.01
N CYS A 90 -3.75 -4.27 -13.95
CA CYS A 90 -3.31 -2.87 -13.94
C CYS A 90 -2.79 -2.47 -12.56
N VAL A 91 -1.89 -1.49 -12.54
CA VAL A 91 -1.35 -0.95 -11.29
C VAL A 91 -1.00 0.53 -11.44
N MET A 92 -1.13 1.29 -10.36
CA MET A 92 -0.80 2.71 -10.32
C MET A 92 0.00 3.05 -9.05
N HIS A 93 1.11 3.75 -9.23
CA HIS A 93 1.90 4.29 -8.13
C HIS A 93 1.45 5.71 -7.79
N GLY A 94 0.69 5.87 -6.71
CA GLY A 94 0.10 7.14 -6.29
C GLY A 94 1.09 8.33 -6.20
N PRO A 95 2.20 8.22 -5.45
CA PRO A 95 3.22 9.27 -5.32
C PRO A 95 3.77 9.81 -6.65
N THR A 96 4.06 8.93 -7.62
CA THR A 96 4.65 9.33 -8.90
C THR A 96 3.62 9.52 -10.01
N ARG A 97 2.37 9.09 -9.80
CA ARG A 97 1.29 9.02 -10.81
C ARG A 97 1.62 8.17 -12.03
N ARG A 98 2.62 7.30 -11.94
CA ARG A 98 2.93 6.31 -12.98
C ARG A 98 1.93 5.17 -12.90
N ALA A 99 1.54 4.64 -14.04
CA ALA A 99 0.65 3.49 -14.14
C ALA A 99 1.09 2.56 -15.29
N GLY A 100 0.66 1.32 -15.22
CA GLY A 100 0.86 0.31 -16.27
C GLY A 100 -0.30 -0.68 -16.28
N ALA A 101 -0.58 -1.25 -17.44
CA ALA A 101 -1.61 -2.25 -17.62
C ALA A 101 -1.24 -3.23 -18.74
N VAL A 102 -1.80 -4.42 -18.65
CA VAL A 102 -1.76 -5.48 -19.66
C VAL A 102 -3.17 -6.05 -19.79
N GLY A 103 -3.49 -6.64 -20.94
CA GLY A 103 -4.76 -7.29 -21.14
C GLY A 103 -4.71 -8.35 -22.22
N ALA A 104 -5.62 -9.32 -22.08
CA ALA A 104 -5.65 -10.54 -22.87
C ALA A 104 -4.27 -11.26 -22.95
N LEU A 105 -3.62 -11.43 -21.79
CA LEU A 105 -2.37 -12.20 -21.64
C LEU A 105 -2.60 -13.67 -21.33
#